data_AF-A0A3A9FRA1-F1
#
_entry.id   AF-A0A3A9FRA1-F1
#
_cell.length_a   1.000
_cell.length_b   1.000
_cell.length_c   1.000
_cell.angle_alpha   90.00
_cell.angle_beta   90.00
_cell.angle_gamma   90.00
#
_symmetry.space_group_name_H-M   'P 1'
#
loop_
_entity.id
_entity.type
_entity.pdbx_description
1 polymer ?
#
loop_
_entity_poly.entity_id
_entity_poly.type
_entity_poly.pdbx_seq_one_letter_code
_entity_poly.pdbx_strand_id
1 'polypeptide(L)'
;MNMIEKEVVVKDLVTKSNLPASDYVINPYVGCPHGCRYCYACFMKRFTNHSEAWGNFIDIKRCDKSISKKKLQGKSVFLSSVTDCYNPFEEKYENTRKILEQLISIDCELNISTKSQLILRDIDLLKQCKNLKVSVSVNTLDEQFKNDMDHASSIKKRLETIETLHENGIYTVLFMSPIFPGITDYKEIIVKTHRFVDEYWFENLNLRGSYKQDILSYIKNAYPQLVELYDEIYVKGNMGFWNNLSVEIEEYCAEHSIKHINYFYHKELVEAKLKPK
;
A
#
# COMPACT_ATOMS: atom_id res chain seq x y z
N MET A 1 -0.28 16.74 -18.44
CA MET A 1 -1.41 16.01 -19.08
C MET A 1 -2.57 16.06 -18.10
N ASN A 2 -3.74 16.55 -18.50
CA ASN A 2 -4.88 16.67 -17.58
C ASN A 2 -5.36 15.27 -17.20
N MET A 3 -5.63 15.04 -15.91
CA MET A 3 -6.18 13.78 -15.42
C MET A 3 -7.57 13.54 -16.03
N ILE A 4 -7.84 12.32 -16.48
CA ILE A 4 -9.19 11.93 -16.90
C ILE A 4 -9.97 11.44 -15.68
N GLU A 5 -11.03 12.17 -15.31
CA GLU A 5 -11.98 11.80 -14.26
C GLU A 5 -13.23 11.17 -14.89
N LYS A 6 -13.67 10.02 -14.37
CA LYS A 6 -14.89 9.36 -14.84
C LYS A 6 -15.67 8.77 -13.67
N GLU A 7 -16.95 9.04 -13.57
CA GLU A 7 -17.80 8.37 -12.58
C GLU A 7 -18.29 7.02 -13.10
N VAL A 8 -18.24 5.99 -12.25
CA VAL A 8 -18.63 4.63 -12.59
C VAL A 8 -19.60 4.10 -11.52
N VAL A 9 -20.83 3.78 -11.94
CA VAL A 9 -21.81 3.16 -11.05
C VAL A 9 -21.49 1.68 -10.88
N VAL A 10 -21.38 1.23 -9.63
CA VAL A 10 -21.13 -0.17 -9.26
C VAL A 10 -22.26 -0.71 -8.40
N LYS A 11 -22.48 -2.03 -8.48
CA LYS A 11 -23.55 -2.72 -7.74
C LYS A 11 -23.22 -2.92 -6.25
N ASP A 12 -21.94 -2.99 -5.91
CA ASP A 12 -21.43 -3.20 -4.56
C ASP A 12 -19.99 -2.67 -4.48
N LEU A 13 -19.66 -1.97 -3.39
CA LEU A 13 -18.29 -1.51 -3.10
C LEU A 13 -17.43 -2.61 -2.49
N VAL A 14 -18.04 -3.63 -1.91
CA VAL A 14 -17.38 -4.71 -1.17
C VAL A 14 -17.17 -5.93 -2.07
N THR A 15 -15.91 -6.25 -2.35
CA THR A 15 -15.52 -7.42 -3.13
C THR A 15 -14.77 -8.42 -2.27
N LYS A 16 -14.96 -9.73 -2.51
CA LYS A 16 -14.19 -10.77 -1.81
C LYS A 16 -12.70 -10.62 -2.16
N SER A 17 -11.85 -10.71 -1.16
CA SER A 17 -10.41 -10.54 -1.31
C SER A 17 -9.70 -11.86 -1.59
N ASN A 18 -8.62 -11.78 -2.37
CA ASN A 18 -7.63 -12.85 -2.51
C ASN A 18 -6.35 -12.55 -1.70
N LEU A 19 -6.32 -11.45 -0.94
CA LEU A 19 -5.17 -11.11 -0.09
C LEU A 19 -5.08 -12.09 1.10
N PRO A 20 -3.86 -12.45 1.55
CA PRO A 20 -3.67 -13.32 2.70
C PRO A 20 -4.35 -12.78 3.98
N ALA A 21 -4.25 -11.48 4.23
CA ALA A 21 -4.70 -10.90 5.50
C ALA A 21 -6.18 -10.43 5.53
N SER A 22 -6.91 -10.47 4.41
CA SER A 22 -8.26 -9.87 4.35
C SER A 22 -9.32 -10.81 3.76
N ASP A 23 -10.55 -10.76 4.29
CA ASP A 23 -11.73 -11.44 3.72
C ASP A 23 -12.33 -10.64 2.56
N TYR A 24 -12.37 -9.31 2.71
CA TYR A 24 -12.95 -8.39 1.75
C TYR A 24 -12.01 -7.23 1.44
N VAL A 25 -12.18 -6.63 0.27
CA VAL A 25 -11.54 -5.36 -0.10
C VAL A 25 -12.60 -4.36 -0.53
N ILE A 26 -12.33 -3.10 -0.21
CA ILE A 26 -13.08 -1.96 -0.72
C ILE A 26 -12.07 -1.08 -1.45
N ASN A 27 -12.39 -0.72 -2.70
CA ASN A 27 -11.56 0.18 -3.50
C ASN A 27 -12.47 1.30 -4.00
N PRO A 28 -12.42 2.51 -3.40
CA PRO A 28 -13.31 3.63 -3.75
C PRO A 28 -13.08 4.17 -5.17
N TYR A 29 -11.91 3.87 -5.74
CA TYR A 29 -11.48 4.32 -7.06
C TYR A 29 -10.90 3.16 -7.88
N VAL A 30 -10.79 3.34 -9.19
CA VAL A 30 -9.88 2.58 -10.06
C VAL A 30 -8.95 3.57 -10.76
N GLY A 31 -7.65 3.27 -10.80
CA GLY A 31 -6.62 4.28 -11.10
C GLY A 31 -6.07 4.90 -9.82
N CYS A 32 -4.92 5.57 -9.92
CA CYS A 32 -4.30 6.26 -8.79
C CYS A 32 -3.34 7.34 -9.32
N PRO A 33 -3.60 8.63 -9.08
CA PRO A 33 -2.79 9.75 -9.57
C PRO A 33 -1.41 9.85 -8.92
N HIS A 34 -1.12 9.07 -7.87
CA HIS A 34 0.24 8.94 -7.36
C HIS A 34 1.21 8.42 -8.43
N GLY A 35 0.72 7.67 -9.43
CA GLY A 35 1.49 7.34 -10.63
C GLY A 35 2.77 6.54 -10.37
N CYS A 36 2.82 5.74 -9.29
CA CYS A 36 4.06 5.09 -8.88
C CYS A 36 4.64 4.24 -10.02
N ARG A 37 5.91 4.45 -10.37
CA ARG A 37 6.58 3.74 -11.48
C ARG A 37 6.62 2.22 -11.29
N TYR A 38 6.62 1.76 -10.04
CA TYR A 38 6.62 0.35 -9.66
C TYR A 38 5.22 -0.20 -9.34
N CYS A 39 4.14 0.54 -9.65
CA CYS A 39 2.80 0.20 -9.18
C CYS A 39 2.31 -1.15 -9.72
N TYR A 40 2.21 -2.16 -8.85
CA TYR A 40 1.68 -3.45 -9.25
C TYR A 40 0.23 -3.34 -9.73
N ALA A 41 -0.56 -2.39 -9.22
CA ALA A 41 -1.98 -2.24 -9.52
C ALA A 41 -2.26 -1.72 -10.94
N CYS A 42 -1.22 -1.36 -11.72
CA CYS A 42 -1.36 -0.96 -13.12
C CYS A 42 -2.08 -2.02 -13.98
N PHE A 43 -2.05 -3.30 -13.58
CA PHE A 43 -2.81 -4.35 -14.26
C PHE A 43 -4.32 -4.07 -14.28
N MET A 44 -4.84 -3.29 -13.33
CA MET A 44 -6.26 -2.95 -13.25
C MET A 44 -6.75 -2.20 -14.49
N LYS A 45 -5.86 -1.51 -15.22
CA LYS A 45 -6.20 -0.85 -16.49
C LYS A 45 -6.88 -1.80 -17.48
N ARG A 46 -6.52 -3.09 -17.52
CA ARG A 46 -7.12 -4.08 -18.44
C ARG A 46 -8.60 -4.36 -18.17
N PHE A 47 -9.09 -3.98 -16.99
CA PHE A 47 -10.50 -4.10 -16.59
C PHE A 47 -11.26 -2.78 -16.76
N THR A 48 -10.64 -1.80 -17.42
CA THR A 48 -11.21 -0.50 -17.74
C THR A 48 -11.21 -0.29 -19.24
N ASN A 49 -11.94 0.72 -19.71
CA ASN A 49 -11.93 1.13 -21.12
C ASN A 49 -11.01 2.35 -21.36
N HIS A 50 -10.02 2.56 -20.50
CA HIS A 50 -9.09 3.68 -20.60
C HIS A 50 -7.97 3.41 -21.60
N SER A 51 -7.72 4.39 -22.47
CA SER A 51 -6.55 4.42 -23.35
C SER A 51 -5.33 4.98 -22.63
N GLU A 52 -5.57 5.84 -21.63
CA GLU A 52 -4.61 6.61 -20.86
C GLU A 52 -3.68 5.71 -20.02
N ALA A 53 -2.45 6.16 -19.78
CA ALA A 53 -1.53 5.45 -18.90
C ALA A 53 -2.06 5.39 -17.46
N TRP A 54 -1.67 4.34 -16.70
CA TRP A 54 -1.94 4.29 -15.26
C TRP A 54 -1.29 5.50 -14.58
N GLY A 55 -2.05 6.17 -13.71
CA GLY A 55 -1.64 7.46 -13.14
C GLY A 55 -2.17 8.69 -13.87
N ASN A 56 -2.75 8.53 -15.07
CA ASN A 56 -3.35 9.64 -15.85
C ASN A 56 -4.88 9.56 -15.97
N PHE A 57 -5.51 8.61 -15.28
CA PHE A 57 -6.96 8.53 -15.14
C PHE A 57 -7.36 8.11 -13.72
N ILE A 58 -8.60 8.44 -13.36
CA ILE A 58 -9.26 7.95 -12.16
C ILE A 58 -10.76 7.72 -12.42
N ASP A 59 -11.20 6.49 -12.19
CA ASP A 59 -12.62 6.13 -12.12
C ASP A 59 -13.11 6.28 -10.67
N ILE A 60 -14.11 7.14 -10.47
CA ILE A 60 -14.77 7.39 -9.19
C ILE A 60 -15.96 6.45 -9.06
N LYS A 61 -15.91 5.51 -8.12
CA LYS A 61 -17.02 4.58 -7.93
C LYS A 61 -18.19 5.26 -7.22
N ARG A 62 -19.38 5.09 -7.77
CA ARG A 62 -20.67 5.45 -7.16
C ARG A 62 -21.47 4.20 -6.89
N CYS A 63 -22.07 4.10 -5.71
CA CYS A 63 -22.85 2.94 -5.31
C CYS A 63 -24.01 3.40 -4.44
N ASP A 64 -25.25 3.23 -4.93
CA ASP A 64 -26.46 3.61 -4.20
C ASP A 64 -26.75 2.63 -3.04
N LYS A 65 -26.20 1.42 -3.13
CA LYS A 65 -26.33 0.39 -2.11
C LYS A 65 -25.38 0.67 -0.95
N SER A 66 -25.93 0.74 0.27
CA SER A 66 -25.14 0.83 1.50
C SER A 66 -24.28 -0.42 1.73
N ILE A 67 -23.15 -0.25 2.41
CA ILE A 67 -22.28 -1.36 2.80
C ILE A 67 -23.06 -2.31 3.72
N SER A 68 -23.05 -3.60 3.38
CA SER A 68 -23.83 -4.60 4.10
C SER A 68 -23.17 -4.98 5.44
N LYS A 69 -23.79 -4.57 6.55
CA LYS A 69 -23.36 -4.97 7.91
C LYS A 69 -23.28 -6.48 8.06
N LYS A 70 -24.31 -7.23 7.63
CA LYS A 70 -24.33 -8.71 7.70
C LYS A 70 -23.14 -9.35 6.98
N LYS A 71 -22.67 -8.75 5.88
CA LYS A 71 -21.55 -9.26 5.08
C LYS A 71 -20.19 -9.05 5.76
N LEU A 72 -20.04 -7.97 6.52
CA LEU A 72 -18.75 -7.54 7.10
C LEU A 72 -18.61 -7.79 8.60
N GLN A 73 -19.70 -8.11 9.31
CA GLN A 73 -19.69 -8.38 10.74
C GLN A 73 -18.70 -9.51 11.09
N GLY A 74 -17.70 -9.21 11.92
CA GLY A 74 -16.65 -10.14 12.34
C GLY A 74 -15.69 -10.56 11.23
N LYS A 75 -15.57 -9.77 10.15
CA LYS A 75 -14.69 -10.03 9.00
C LYS A 75 -13.57 -8.99 8.93
N SER A 76 -12.52 -9.31 8.19
CA SER A 76 -11.47 -8.35 7.85
C SER A 76 -11.72 -7.66 6.51
N VAL A 77 -11.47 -6.37 6.49
CA VAL A 77 -11.67 -5.48 5.34
C VAL A 77 -10.38 -4.71 5.10
N PHE A 78 -9.88 -4.77 3.87
CA PHE A 78 -8.74 -3.98 3.44
C PHE A 78 -9.21 -2.90 2.48
N LEU A 79 -9.05 -1.66 2.87
CA LEU A 79 -9.37 -0.49 2.08
C LEU A 79 -8.14 -0.11 1.27
N SER A 80 -8.28 -0.03 -0.06
CA SER A 80 -7.23 0.37 -1.02
C SER A 80 -6.21 -0.70 -1.38
N SER A 81 -6.69 -1.85 -1.82
CA SER A 81 -5.82 -2.92 -2.34
C SER A 81 -5.34 -2.71 -3.78
N VAL A 82 -5.93 -1.80 -4.57
CA VAL A 82 -5.49 -1.56 -5.96
C VAL A 82 -5.61 -0.08 -6.39
N THR A 83 -5.66 0.82 -5.41
CA THR A 83 -5.67 2.28 -5.56
C THR A 83 -5.14 2.88 -4.25
N ASP A 84 -5.15 4.19 -4.10
CA ASP A 84 -4.97 4.85 -2.81
C ASP A 84 -6.27 5.59 -2.45
N CYS A 85 -6.94 5.20 -1.36
CA CYS A 85 -8.19 5.82 -0.90
C CYS A 85 -8.07 7.30 -0.55
N TYR A 86 -6.86 7.79 -0.27
CA TYR A 86 -6.58 9.18 0.06
C TYR A 86 -5.74 9.88 -1.01
N ASN A 87 -5.80 9.38 -2.25
CA ASN A 87 -5.26 10.11 -3.39
C ASN A 87 -5.89 11.52 -3.51
N PRO A 88 -5.26 12.50 -4.18
CA PRO A 88 -5.74 13.89 -4.24
C PRO A 88 -7.21 14.11 -4.64
N PHE A 89 -7.83 13.22 -5.41
CA PHE A 89 -9.24 13.35 -5.78
C PHE A 89 -10.20 13.08 -4.61
N GLU A 90 -9.73 12.42 -3.55
CA GLU A 90 -10.51 12.21 -2.32
C GLU A 90 -10.86 13.54 -1.61
N GLU A 91 -10.10 14.62 -1.82
CA GLU A 91 -10.47 15.95 -1.32
C GLU A 91 -11.79 16.45 -1.91
N LYS A 92 -12.06 16.11 -3.18
CA LYS A 92 -13.26 16.52 -3.92
C LYS A 92 -14.42 15.55 -3.73
N TYR A 93 -14.14 14.25 -3.76
CA TYR A 93 -15.18 13.22 -3.89
C TYR A 93 -15.64 12.61 -2.56
N GLU A 94 -14.77 12.61 -1.56
CA GLU A 94 -15.04 12.13 -0.21
C GLU A 94 -15.60 10.68 -0.17
N ASN A 95 -15.26 9.85 -1.17
CA ASN A 95 -15.77 8.49 -1.23
C ASN A 95 -15.25 7.66 -0.05
N THR A 96 -13.98 7.85 0.31
CA THR A 96 -13.36 7.17 1.44
C THR A 96 -14.01 7.61 2.75
N ARG A 97 -14.22 8.91 2.93
CA ARG A 97 -14.93 9.45 4.09
C ARG A 97 -16.32 8.81 4.26
N LYS A 98 -17.14 8.78 3.19
CA LYS A 98 -18.47 8.15 3.16
C LYS A 98 -18.45 6.64 3.42
N ILE A 99 -17.36 5.96 3.04
CA ILE A 99 -17.14 4.55 3.37
C ILE A 99 -16.86 4.40 4.87
N LEU A 100 -15.98 5.22 5.44
CA LEU A 100 -15.66 5.20 6.87
C LEU A 100 -16.90 5.45 7.73
N GLU A 101 -17.71 6.45 7.39
CA GLU A 101 -18.99 6.74 8.07
C GLU A 101 -19.90 5.51 8.17
N GLN A 102 -19.99 4.71 7.11
CA GLN A 102 -20.77 3.47 7.12
C GLN A 102 -20.11 2.37 7.95
N LEU A 103 -18.77 2.25 7.89
CA LEU A 103 -18.01 1.22 8.59
C LEU A 103 -17.95 1.43 10.11
N ILE A 104 -18.07 2.64 10.63
CA ILE A 104 -18.10 2.93 12.08
C ILE A 104 -19.13 2.06 12.83
N SER A 105 -20.29 1.82 12.21
CA SER A 105 -21.39 1.04 12.80
C SER A 105 -21.26 -0.48 12.65
N ILE A 106 -20.19 -0.95 11.99
CA ILE A 106 -19.94 -2.33 11.63
C ILE A 106 -18.68 -2.80 12.34
N ASP A 107 -18.85 -3.82 13.19
CA ASP A 107 -17.73 -4.43 13.89
C ASP A 107 -16.97 -5.38 12.94
N CYS A 108 -15.89 -4.85 12.36
CA CYS A 108 -14.99 -5.50 11.42
C CYS A 108 -13.54 -5.07 11.72
N GLU A 109 -12.56 -5.90 11.33
CA GLU A 109 -11.15 -5.48 11.32
C GLU A 109 -10.91 -4.66 10.05
N LEU A 110 -10.63 -3.37 10.20
CA LEU A 110 -10.37 -2.45 9.10
C LEU A 110 -8.87 -2.18 8.98
N ASN A 111 -8.31 -2.48 7.81
CA ASN A 111 -6.95 -2.12 7.44
C ASN A 111 -7.01 -1.08 6.32
N ILE A 112 -6.32 0.04 6.49
CA ILE A 112 -6.23 1.11 5.48
C ILE A 112 -4.77 1.29 5.09
N SER A 113 -4.47 1.34 3.79
CA SER A 113 -3.12 1.67 3.31
C SER A 113 -3.13 2.95 2.48
N THR A 114 -2.18 3.85 2.74
CA THR A 114 -2.02 5.09 1.97
C THR A 114 -0.57 5.62 1.90
N LYS A 115 -0.32 6.50 0.94
CA LYS A 115 0.89 7.35 0.83
C LYS A 115 0.59 8.84 1.04
N SER A 116 -0.60 9.17 1.52
CA SER A 116 -1.12 10.54 1.54
C SER A 116 -1.37 11.05 2.96
N GLN A 117 -0.94 12.28 3.24
CA GLN A 117 -1.27 12.99 4.47
C GLN A 117 -2.76 13.34 4.60
N LEU A 118 -3.54 13.24 3.51
CA LEU A 118 -4.97 13.58 3.50
C LEU A 118 -5.80 12.73 4.49
N ILE A 119 -5.30 11.53 4.85
CA ILE A 119 -5.91 10.70 5.88
C ILE A 119 -6.12 11.42 7.22
N LEU A 120 -5.28 12.42 7.53
CA LEU A 120 -5.39 13.20 8.76
C LEU A 120 -6.70 14.00 8.84
N ARG A 121 -7.33 14.33 7.70
CA ARG A 121 -8.66 14.98 7.64
C ARG A 121 -9.71 14.17 8.39
N ASP A 122 -9.62 12.85 8.33
CA ASP A 122 -10.66 11.92 8.78
C ASP A 122 -10.32 11.28 10.14
N ILE A 123 -9.36 11.83 10.91
CA ILE A 123 -9.00 11.33 12.25
C ILE A 123 -10.23 11.19 13.16
N ASP A 124 -11.18 12.11 13.06
CA ASP A 124 -12.45 12.09 13.79
C ASP A 124 -13.25 10.79 13.55
N LEU A 125 -13.25 10.30 12.31
CA LEU A 125 -13.91 9.06 11.92
C LEU A 125 -13.05 7.83 12.26
N LEU A 126 -11.74 7.91 12.00
CA LEU A 126 -10.81 6.80 12.24
C LEU A 126 -10.82 6.36 13.70
N LYS A 127 -10.88 7.31 14.65
CA LYS A 127 -10.95 7.02 16.10
C LYS A 127 -12.24 6.31 16.53
N GLN A 128 -13.28 6.34 15.71
CA GLN A 128 -14.55 5.65 15.99
C GLN A 128 -14.54 4.20 15.47
N CYS A 129 -13.58 3.83 14.61
CA CYS A 129 -13.42 2.45 14.15
C CYS A 129 -12.81 1.58 15.26
N LYS A 130 -13.49 0.49 15.65
CA LYS A 130 -13.08 -0.33 16.81
C LYS A 130 -11.77 -1.10 16.63
N ASN A 131 -11.56 -1.69 15.46
CA ASN A 131 -10.38 -2.50 15.16
C ASN A 131 -9.76 -1.99 13.87
N LEU A 132 -9.04 -0.87 13.99
CA LEU A 132 -8.44 -0.15 12.86
C LEU A 132 -6.91 -0.26 12.92
N LYS A 133 -6.31 -0.60 11.79
CA LYS A 133 -4.88 -0.41 11.52
C LYS A 133 -4.72 0.50 10.32
N VAL A 134 -3.85 1.51 10.45
CA VAL A 134 -3.51 2.40 9.34
C VAL A 134 -2.06 2.18 8.96
N SER A 135 -1.84 1.73 7.73
CA SER A 135 -0.52 1.59 7.15
C SER A 135 -0.16 2.78 6.25
N VAL A 136 1.01 3.38 6.51
CA VAL A 136 1.59 4.44 5.68
C VAL A 136 2.80 3.87 4.93
N SER A 137 2.82 3.99 3.60
CA SER A 137 3.95 3.43 2.85
C SER A 137 5.17 4.35 2.84
N VAL A 138 6.26 3.91 3.44
CA VAL A 138 7.57 4.56 3.44
C VAL A 138 8.62 3.49 3.13
N ASN A 139 9.27 3.58 1.98
CA ASN A 139 10.30 2.63 1.55
C ASN A 139 11.67 3.28 1.30
N THR A 140 11.79 4.57 1.61
CA THR A 140 13.03 5.34 1.52
C THR A 140 12.95 6.53 2.48
N LEU A 141 14.11 7.06 2.85
CA LEU A 141 14.26 8.36 3.52
C LEU A 141 14.76 9.45 2.55
N ASP A 142 15.03 9.08 1.30
CA ASP A 142 15.49 9.97 0.23
C ASP A 142 14.30 10.54 -0.55
N GLU A 143 14.08 11.86 -0.42
CA GLU A 143 13.04 12.58 -1.16
C GLU A 143 13.27 12.57 -2.68
N GLN A 144 14.53 12.53 -3.15
CA GLN A 144 14.82 12.47 -4.58
C GLN A 144 14.37 11.13 -5.15
N PHE A 145 14.77 10.01 -4.52
CA PHE A 145 14.29 8.69 -4.92
C PHE A 145 12.76 8.61 -4.89
N LYS A 146 12.12 9.14 -3.83
CA LYS A 146 10.66 9.21 -3.76
C LYS A 146 10.07 9.98 -4.94
N ASN A 147 10.64 11.14 -5.29
CA ASN A 147 10.12 12.00 -6.36
C ASN A 147 10.31 11.38 -7.75
N ASP A 148 11.36 10.58 -7.94
CA ASP A 148 11.57 9.80 -9.15
C ASP A 148 10.56 8.66 -9.28
N MET A 149 10.00 8.18 -8.15
CA MET A 149 9.13 7.02 -8.11
C MET A 149 7.64 7.35 -8.11
N ASP A 150 7.19 8.35 -7.34
CA ASP A 150 5.77 8.67 -7.18
C ASP A 150 5.49 10.17 -6.92
N HIS A 151 4.24 10.56 -7.20
CA HIS A 151 3.72 11.91 -6.99
C HIS A 151 2.86 12.04 -5.72
N ALA A 152 3.00 11.12 -4.75
CA ALA A 152 2.27 11.18 -3.48
C ALA A 152 2.93 12.17 -2.50
N SER A 153 2.51 12.15 -1.24
CA SER A 153 3.11 13.01 -0.19
C SER A 153 4.61 12.75 -0.08
N SER A 154 5.39 13.82 0.16
CA SER A 154 6.83 13.76 0.47
C SER A 154 7.08 12.80 1.64
N ILE A 155 8.27 12.20 1.72
CA ILE A 155 8.65 11.32 2.83
C ILE A 155 8.46 12.02 4.17
N LYS A 156 8.88 13.29 4.31
CA LYS A 156 8.69 14.07 5.54
C LYS A 156 7.22 14.04 5.99
N LYS A 157 6.30 14.41 5.09
CA LYS A 157 4.85 14.38 5.34
C LYS A 157 4.32 12.98 5.67
N ARG A 158 4.85 11.91 5.07
CA ARG A 158 4.45 10.54 5.40
C ARG A 158 4.86 10.16 6.83
N LEU A 159 6.06 10.57 7.26
CA LEU A 159 6.54 10.38 8.62
C LEU A 159 5.72 11.20 9.63
N GLU A 160 5.48 12.49 9.36
CA GLU A 160 4.61 13.35 10.17
C GLU A 160 3.18 12.77 10.27
N THR A 161 2.68 12.19 9.16
CA THR A 161 1.34 11.56 9.11
C THR A 161 1.26 10.36 10.04
N ILE A 162 2.21 9.42 9.96
CA ILE A 162 2.17 8.22 10.81
C ILE A 162 2.38 8.58 12.29
N GLU A 163 3.26 9.54 12.59
CA GLU A 163 3.44 10.06 13.95
C GLU A 163 2.14 10.67 14.51
N THR A 164 1.47 11.53 13.73
CA THR A 164 0.20 12.16 14.15
C THR A 164 -0.92 11.12 14.36
N LEU A 165 -0.97 10.07 13.55
CA LEU A 165 -1.93 8.98 13.72
C LEU A 165 -1.67 8.22 15.03
N HIS A 166 -0.40 7.91 15.33
CA HIS A 166 0.01 7.24 16.56
C HIS A 166 -0.33 8.08 17.81
N GLU A 167 -0.03 9.38 17.78
CA GLU A 167 -0.38 10.33 18.85
C GLU A 167 -1.90 10.41 19.11
N ASN A 168 -2.72 10.10 18.10
CA ASN A 168 -4.18 10.04 18.21
C ASN A 168 -4.72 8.67 18.66
N GLY A 169 -3.85 7.74 19.04
CA GLY A 169 -4.20 6.40 19.53
C GLY A 169 -4.64 5.44 18.43
N ILE A 170 -4.33 5.74 17.17
CA ILE A 170 -4.60 4.85 16.04
C ILE A 170 -3.42 3.87 15.93
N TYR A 171 -3.70 2.58 15.79
CA TYR A 171 -2.66 1.58 15.59
C TYR A 171 -1.98 1.78 14.23
N THR A 172 -0.69 2.07 14.25
CA THR A 172 0.09 2.47 13.08
C THR A 172 0.96 1.36 12.55
N VAL A 173 1.03 1.29 11.22
CA VAL A 173 1.91 0.37 10.52
C VAL A 173 2.78 1.15 9.54
N LEU A 174 4.09 0.99 9.60
CA LEU A 174 4.95 1.49 8.53
C LEU A 174 5.16 0.37 7.51
N PHE A 175 4.64 0.57 6.30
CA PHE A 175 4.73 -0.45 5.25
C PHE A 175 5.85 -0.12 4.26
N MET A 176 6.96 -0.84 4.37
CA MET A 176 8.07 -0.80 3.43
C MET A 176 7.74 -1.65 2.19
N SER A 177 6.75 -1.18 1.43
CA SER A 177 6.30 -1.79 0.17
C SER A 177 6.50 -0.84 -1.00
N PRO A 178 7.40 -1.16 -1.95
CA PRO A 178 8.36 -2.28 -1.93
C PRO A 178 9.73 -1.86 -1.37
N ILE A 179 10.48 -2.81 -0.83
CA ILE A 179 11.93 -2.69 -0.62
C ILE A 179 12.64 -2.68 -1.97
N PHE A 180 13.46 -1.66 -2.25
CA PHE A 180 14.34 -1.61 -3.41
C PHE A 180 15.76 -2.11 -3.04
N PRO A 181 16.26 -3.19 -3.69
CA PRO A 181 17.59 -3.74 -3.41
C PRO A 181 18.71 -2.70 -3.47
N GLY A 182 19.49 -2.57 -2.39
CA GLY A 182 20.62 -1.64 -2.32
C GLY A 182 20.22 -0.15 -2.24
N ILE A 183 18.92 0.17 -2.12
CA ILE A 183 18.41 1.55 -2.00
C ILE A 183 17.63 1.73 -0.70
N THR A 184 16.73 0.80 -0.38
CA THR A 184 15.95 0.88 0.87
C THR A 184 16.81 0.44 2.06
N ASP A 185 17.15 1.38 2.93
CA ASP A 185 17.73 1.09 4.25
C ASP A 185 16.61 0.90 5.28
N TYR A 186 16.16 -0.35 5.43
CA TYR A 186 15.08 -0.67 6.34
C TYR A 186 15.46 -0.45 7.82
N LYS A 187 16.73 -0.65 8.18
CA LYS A 187 17.21 -0.46 9.56
C LYS A 187 17.16 1.01 9.93
N GLU A 188 17.64 1.90 9.06
CA GLU A 188 17.57 3.35 9.28
C GLU A 188 16.13 3.83 9.41
N ILE A 189 15.22 3.33 8.56
CA ILE A 189 13.79 3.66 8.67
C ILE A 189 13.24 3.24 10.04
N ILE A 190 13.53 2.02 10.52
CA ILE A 190 13.09 1.56 11.85
C ILE A 190 13.68 2.46 12.94
N VAL A 191 14.99 2.70 12.92
CA VAL A 191 15.67 3.53 13.93
C VAL A 191 15.02 4.92 14.04
N LYS A 192 14.65 5.54 12.92
CA LYS A 192 14.01 6.86 12.91
C LYS A 192 12.54 6.86 13.35
N THR A 193 11.86 5.72 13.28
CA THR A 193 10.38 5.68 13.39
C THR A 193 9.84 4.82 14.53
N HIS A 194 10.67 3.96 15.16
CA HIS A 194 10.22 2.98 16.16
C HIS A 194 9.50 3.58 17.39
N ARG A 195 9.64 4.89 17.61
CA ARG A 195 8.99 5.60 18.72
C ARG A 195 7.51 5.89 18.48
N PHE A 196 7.05 5.84 17.23
CA PHE A 196 5.68 6.19 16.82
C PHE A 196 5.11 5.22 15.77
N VAL A 197 5.70 4.04 15.63
CA VAL A 197 5.23 2.97 14.75
C VAL A 197 5.01 1.71 15.57
N ASP A 198 3.79 1.19 15.56
CA ASP A 198 3.42 0.00 16.36
C ASP A 198 3.85 -1.32 15.69
N GLU A 199 3.95 -1.35 14.36
CA GLU A 199 4.28 -2.55 13.58
C GLU A 199 4.89 -2.21 12.22
N TYR A 200 5.82 -3.04 11.74
CA TYR A 200 6.49 -2.87 10.45
C TYR A 200 6.11 -3.97 9.47
N TRP A 201 5.73 -3.60 8.27
CA TRP A 201 5.48 -4.55 7.19
C TRP A 201 6.52 -4.42 6.10
N PHE A 202 6.98 -5.55 5.57
CA PHE A 202 8.01 -5.60 4.53
C PHE A 202 7.49 -6.33 3.31
N GLU A 203 7.72 -5.80 2.12
CA GLU A 203 7.39 -6.48 0.86
C GLU A 203 8.53 -6.33 -0.14
N ASN A 204 8.88 -7.42 -0.82
CA ASN A 204 9.90 -7.40 -1.85
C ASN A 204 9.40 -6.70 -3.12
N LEU A 205 10.32 -6.03 -3.83
CA LEU A 205 10.00 -5.43 -5.13
C LEU A 205 9.73 -6.53 -6.17
N ASN A 206 8.46 -6.72 -6.52
CA ASN A 206 8.05 -7.65 -7.55
C ASN A 206 7.84 -6.95 -8.91
N LEU A 207 8.82 -7.10 -9.80
CA LEU A 207 8.81 -6.50 -11.14
C LEU A 207 8.22 -7.47 -12.18
N ARG A 208 7.12 -7.06 -12.82
CA ARG A 208 6.48 -7.80 -13.92
C ARG A 208 5.97 -6.86 -15.00
N GLY A 209 5.65 -7.40 -16.17
CA GLY A 209 5.07 -6.63 -17.27
C GLY A 209 5.96 -5.44 -17.69
N SER A 210 5.32 -4.36 -18.13
CA SER A 210 6.01 -3.19 -18.70
C SER A 210 6.86 -2.43 -17.68
N TYR A 211 6.38 -2.29 -16.44
CA TYR A 211 7.07 -1.49 -15.42
C TYR A 211 8.40 -2.11 -14.95
N LYS A 212 8.64 -3.40 -15.23
CA LYS A 212 9.95 -4.02 -15.02
C LYS A 212 11.04 -3.30 -15.81
N GLN A 213 10.81 -3.04 -17.10
CA GLN A 213 11.80 -2.38 -17.95
C GLN A 213 12.01 -0.93 -17.53
N ASP A 214 10.95 -0.24 -17.11
CA ASP A 214 11.02 1.14 -16.63
C ASP A 214 11.90 1.26 -15.38
N ILE A 215 11.75 0.33 -14.43
CA ILE A 215 12.56 0.30 -13.21
C ILE A 215 14.01 -0.10 -13.53
N LEU A 216 14.25 -1.16 -14.30
CA LEU A 216 15.63 -1.56 -14.66
C LEU A 216 16.37 -0.45 -15.42
N SER A 217 15.68 0.26 -16.31
CA SER A 217 16.25 1.41 -17.02
C SER A 217 16.58 2.57 -16.07
N TYR A 218 15.72 2.82 -15.09
CA TYR A 218 16.01 3.80 -14.04
C TYR A 218 17.23 3.42 -13.22
N ILE A 219 17.32 2.18 -12.75
CA ILE A 219 18.48 1.69 -12.00
C ILE A 219 19.75 1.86 -12.82
N LYS A 220 19.75 1.48 -14.10
CA LYS A 220 20.89 1.65 -14.99
C LYS A 220 21.38 3.10 -15.09
N ASN A 221 20.46 4.07 -15.08
CA ASN A 221 20.80 5.47 -15.27
C ASN A 221 21.15 6.18 -13.95
N ALA A 222 20.40 5.94 -12.88
CA ALA A 222 20.53 6.63 -11.59
C ALA A 222 21.44 5.91 -10.59
N TYR A 223 21.54 4.58 -10.69
CA TYR A 223 22.31 3.72 -9.79
C TYR A 223 23.13 2.68 -10.58
N PRO A 224 24.04 3.10 -11.47
CA PRO A 224 24.80 2.19 -12.33
C PRO A 224 25.56 1.10 -11.56
N GLN A 225 25.98 1.40 -10.32
CA GLN A 225 26.61 0.45 -9.40
C GLN A 225 25.71 -0.71 -8.94
N LEU A 226 24.37 -0.57 -9.05
CA LEU A 226 23.40 -1.60 -8.66
C LEU A 226 22.94 -2.47 -9.83
N VAL A 227 23.39 -2.20 -11.07
CA VAL A 227 22.92 -2.92 -12.26
C VAL A 227 23.14 -4.43 -12.16
N GLU A 228 24.32 -4.87 -11.73
CA GLU A 228 24.64 -6.29 -11.59
C GLU A 228 23.71 -6.99 -10.58
N LEU A 229 23.43 -6.34 -9.45
CA LEU A 229 22.49 -6.86 -8.44
C LEU A 229 21.08 -7.03 -9.01
N TYR A 230 20.59 -6.03 -9.76
CA TYR A 230 19.27 -6.10 -10.36
C TYR A 230 19.21 -7.12 -11.51
N ASP A 231 20.29 -7.31 -12.27
CA ASP A 231 20.38 -8.35 -13.31
C ASP A 231 20.36 -9.76 -12.70
N GLU A 232 21.09 -10.00 -11.60
CA GLU A 232 21.01 -11.25 -10.84
C GLU A 232 19.57 -11.56 -10.42
N ILE A 233 18.90 -10.60 -9.77
CA ILE A 233 17.55 -10.80 -9.22
C ILE A 233 16.52 -10.98 -10.33
N TYR A 234 16.50 -10.06 -11.32
CA TYR A 234 15.37 -9.92 -12.22
C TYR A 234 15.61 -10.45 -13.63
N VAL A 235 16.85 -10.62 -14.07
CA VAL A 235 17.17 -11.21 -15.38
C VAL A 235 17.53 -12.69 -15.23
N LYS A 236 18.39 -13.02 -14.28
CA LYS A 236 18.80 -14.40 -14.00
C LYS A 236 17.85 -15.15 -13.06
N GLY A 237 16.98 -14.42 -12.34
CA GLY A 237 15.98 -15.02 -11.45
C GLY A 237 16.58 -15.54 -10.14
N ASN A 238 17.71 -15.00 -9.71
CA ASN A 238 18.40 -15.42 -8.49
C ASN A 238 17.67 -14.88 -7.25
N MET A 239 17.10 -15.78 -6.45
CA MET A 239 16.37 -15.44 -5.23
C MET A 239 17.28 -15.28 -3.99
N GLY A 240 18.59 -15.49 -4.12
CA GLY A 240 19.53 -15.45 -3.00
C GLY A 240 19.49 -14.13 -2.23
N PHE A 241 19.43 -13.00 -2.92
CA PHE A 241 19.28 -11.68 -2.29
C PHE A 241 18.02 -11.60 -1.41
N TRP A 242 16.86 -11.98 -1.95
CA TRP A 242 15.59 -11.90 -1.22
C TRP A 242 15.53 -12.87 -0.04
N ASN A 243 16.05 -14.09 -0.21
CA ASN A 243 16.11 -15.07 0.88
C ASN A 243 17.00 -14.58 2.02
N ASN A 244 18.19 -14.06 1.70
CA ASN A 244 19.11 -13.55 2.72
C ASN A 244 18.53 -12.34 3.44
N LEU A 245 17.98 -11.37 2.69
CA LEU A 245 17.35 -10.19 3.29
C LEU A 245 16.14 -10.54 4.16
N SER A 246 15.36 -11.55 3.76
CA SER A 246 14.23 -12.03 4.56
C SER A 246 14.70 -12.53 5.93
N VAL A 247 15.73 -13.39 5.96
CA VAL A 247 16.34 -13.88 7.21
C VAL A 247 16.90 -12.73 8.03
N GLU A 248 17.61 -11.80 7.39
CA GLU A 248 18.20 -10.63 8.06
C GLU A 248 17.14 -9.76 8.75
N ILE A 249 16.00 -9.52 8.09
CA ILE A 249 14.88 -8.75 8.67
C ILE A 249 14.31 -9.46 9.90
N GLU A 250 14.08 -10.77 9.81
CA GLU A 250 13.54 -11.57 10.92
C GLU A 250 14.48 -11.56 12.13
N GLU A 251 15.79 -11.77 11.90
CA GLU A 251 16.82 -11.72 12.94
C GLU A 251 16.92 -10.34 13.59
N TYR A 252 16.98 -9.28 12.78
CA TYR A 252 17.06 -7.90 13.27
C TYR A 252 15.83 -7.53 14.11
N CYS A 253 14.63 -7.88 13.63
CA CYS A 253 13.39 -7.59 14.34
C CYS A 253 13.28 -8.42 15.64
N ALA A 254 13.71 -9.68 15.65
CA ALA A 254 13.74 -10.49 16.86
C ALA A 254 14.71 -9.92 17.91
N GLU A 255 15.92 -9.54 17.50
CA GLU A 255 16.93 -8.92 18.38
C GLU A 255 16.42 -7.63 19.03
N HIS A 256 15.70 -6.81 18.27
CA HIS A 256 15.22 -5.49 18.72
C HIS A 256 13.77 -5.51 19.23
N SER A 257 13.15 -6.68 19.35
CA SER A 257 11.74 -6.84 19.77
C SER A 257 10.75 -6.02 18.92
N ILE A 258 11.01 -5.92 17.61
CA ILE A 258 10.18 -5.18 16.65
C ILE A 258 9.04 -6.08 16.17
N LYS A 259 7.80 -5.63 16.38
CA LYS A 259 6.62 -6.29 15.83
C LYS A 259 6.58 -6.09 14.32
N HIS A 260 6.46 -7.18 13.57
CA HIS A 260 6.52 -7.10 12.11
C HIS A 260 5.75 -8.21 11.38
N ILE A 261 5.54 -8.00 10.08
CA ILE A 261 5.11 -9.01 9.11
C ILE A 261 5.98 -8.92 7.87
N ASN A 262 6.54 -10.05 7.45
CA ASN A 262 7.35 -10.15 6.24
C ASN A 262 6.55 -10.83 5.10
N TYR A 263 6.24 -10.07 4.05
CA TYR A 263 5.45 -10.52 2.89
C TYR A 263 6.29 -11.03 1.71
N PHE A 264 7.59 -11.27 1.88
CA PHE A 264 8.47 -11.70 0.77
C PHE A 264 8.02 -13.02 0.12
N TYR A 265 7.34 -13.89 0.88
CA TYR A 265 6.82 -15.19 0.45
C TYR A 265 5.30 -15.16 0.23
N HIS A 266 4.80 -14.21 -0.58
CA HIS A 266 3.36 -14.03 -0.78
C HIS A 266 2.67 -15.32 -1.29
N LYS A 267 3.33 -16.17 -2.08
CA LYS A 267 2.72 -17.43 -2.56
C LYS A 267 2.54 -18.42 -1.42
N GLU A 268 3.56 -18.59 -0.61
CA GLU A 268 3.58 -19.48 0.56
C GLU A 268 2.58 -19.02 1.62
N LEU A 269 2.45 -17.70 1.83
CA LEU A 269 1.46 -17.10 2.74
C LEU A 269 0.01 -17.31 2.24
N VAL A 270 -0.24 -17.19 0.93
CA VAL A 270 -1.56 -17.50 0.34
C VAL A 270 -1.86 -19.00 0.48
N GLU A 271 -0.89 -19.86 0.20
CA GLU A 271 -1.04 -21.32 0.31
C GLU A 271 -1.30 -21.76 1.76
N ALA A 272 -0.64 -21.14 2.74
CA ALA A 272 -0.89 -21.39 4.16
C ALA A 272 -2.33 -21.02 4.59
N LYS A 273 -2.91 -19.94 4.03
CA LYS A 273 -4.31 -19.55 4.29
C LYS A 273 -5.32 -20.54 3.71
N LEU A 274 -5.00 -21.18 2.60
CA LEU A 274 -5.89 -22.15 1.93
C LEU A 274 -5.89 -23.52 2.62
N LYS A 275 -4.97 -23.79 3.55
CA LYS A 275 -4.99 -25.00 4.37
C LYS A 275 -6.07 -24.86 5.46
N PRO A 276 -7.02 -25.80 5.59
CA PRO A 276 -7.97 -25.78 6.69
C PRO A 276 -7.21 -25.91 8.02
N LYS A 277 -7.63 -25.11 9.02
CA LYS A 277 -7.19 -25.27 10.42
C LYS A 277 -7.69 -26.58 11.00
#